data_AF-A0A285V3J5-F1
#
_entry.id   AF-A0A285V3J5-F1
#
_cell.length_a   1.000
_cell.length_b   1.000
_cell.length_c   1.000
_cell.angle_alpha   90.00
_cell.angle_beta   90.00
_cell.angle_gamma   90.00
#
_symmetry.space_group_name_H-M   'P 1'
#
loop_
_entity.id
_entity.type
_entity.pdbx_description
1 polymer ?
#
loop_
_entity_poly.entity_id
_entity_poly.type
_entity_poly.pdbx_seq_one_letter_code
_entity_poly.pdbx_strand_id
1 'polypeptide(L)'
;MIPPGWTPVHRADGEQVGWLAPDGGPGLAVPLLLTGTPLADAGPREDGAALLRAHGLRALDRRWWARLPGEPLSGVVGAGEPAADWTWQAVVLVESSPAGCTVRPEWPAPGETGRAALPVPVGDLLRAEPPAA
;
A
#
# COMPACT_ATOMS: atom_id res chain seq x y z
N MET A 1 10.33 6.94 2.28
CA MET A 1 10.22 8.40 2.15
C MET A 1 9.36 8.67 0.92
N ILE A 2 8.35 9.53 1.03
CA ILE A 2 7.49 9.88 -0.09
C ILE A 2 8.30 10.63 -1.17
N PRO A 3 8.19 10.25 -2.45
CA PRO A 3 8.89 10.95 -3.52
C PRO A 3 8.52 12.43 -3.61
N PRO A 4 9.48 13.31 -3.93
CA PRO A 4 9.19 14.72 -4.14
C PRO A 4 8.21 14.89 -5.31
N GLY A 5 7.28 15.85 -5.17
CA GLY A 5 6.25 16.15 -6.19
C GLY A 5 4.94 15.40 -6.01
N TRP A 6 4.88 14.40 -5.11
CA TRP A 6 3.60 13.78 -4.74
C TRP A 6 2.75 14.75 -3.94
N THR A 7 1.51 14.96 -4.38
CA THR A 7 0.57 15.86 -3.70
C THR A 7 -0.40 15.04 -2.85
N PRO A 8 -0.53 15.26 -1.53
CA PRO A 8 -1.49 14.53 -0.73
C PRO A 8 -2.92 14.94 -1.08
N VAL A 9 -3.83 13.96 -1.15
CA VAL A 9 -5.26 14.20 -1.35
C VAL A 9 -5.99 13.95 -0.05
N HIS A 10 -6.83 14.91 0.34
CA HIS A 10 -7.63 14.85 1.55
C HIS A 10 -9.14 14.89 1.23
N ARG A 11 -9.94 14.31 2.10
CA ARG A 11 -11.41 14.52 2.16
C ARG A 11 -11.72 15.85 2.84
N ALA A 12 -13.02 16.19 2.86
CA ALA A 12 -13.52 17.41 3.51
C ALA A 12 -13.25 17.46 5.03
N ASP A 13 -13.14 16.30 5.69
CA ASP A 13 -12.81 16.21 7.12
C ASP A 13 -11.30 16.23 7.41
N GLY A 14 -10.47 16.42 6.39
CA GLY A 14 -9.02 16.49 6.53
C GLY A 14 -8.32 15.13 6.57
N GLU A 15 -9.04 14.01 6.46
CA GLU A 15 -8.40 12.70 6.37
C GLU A 15 -7.70 12.53 5.03
N GLN A 16 -6.42 12.14 5.05
CA GLN A 16 -5.66 11.83 3.83
C GLN A 16 -6.12 10.49 3.24
N VAL A 17 -6.41 10.47 1.95
CA VAL A 17 -6.94 9.30 1.23
C VAL A 17 -6.02 8.75 0.14
N GLY A 18 -4.88 9.42 -0.09
CA GLY A 18 -3.89 9.00 -1.06
C GLY A 18 -2.98 10.13 -1.51
N TRP A 19 -2.39 9.94 -2.69
CA TRP A 19 -1.43 10.85 -3.31
C TRP A 19 -1.72 11.01 -4.81
N LEU A 20 -1.38 12.17 -5.36
CA LEU A 20 -1.26 12.36 -6.80
C LEU A 20 0.23 12.42 -7.16
N ALA A 21 0.69 11.46 -7.95
CA ALA A 21 2.05 11.46 -8.50
C ALA A 21 2.05 12.06 -9.92
N PRO A 22 2.99 12.94 -10.28
CA PRO A 22 3.10 13.45 -11.64
C PRO A 22 3.49 12.34 -12.62
N ASP A 23 2.89 12.35 -13.82
CA ASP A 23 3.17 11.38 -14.90
C ASP A 23 4.02 12.00 -16.04
N GLY A 24 4.59 13.19 -15.82
CA GLY A 24 5.39 13.92 -16.81
C GLY A 24 4.59 14.72 -17.83
N GLY A 25 3.31 14.41 -18.05
CA GLY A 25 2.40 15.22 -18.85
C GLY A 25 1.82 16.44 -18.09
N PRO A 26 1.57 17.57 -18.75
CA PRO A 26 0.99 18.75 -18.10
C PRO A 26 -0.44 18.45 -17.62
N GLY A 27 -0.70 18.68 -16.34
CA GLY A 27 -2.02 18.47 -15.74
C GLY A 27 -2.42 17.00 -15.53
N LEU A 28 -1.52 16.05 -15.84
CA LEU A 28 -1.74 14.62 -15.63
C LEU A 28 -1.10 14.13 -14.32
N ALA A 29 -1.77 13.21 -13.66
CA ALA A 29 -1.25 12.53 -12.47
C ALA A 29 -1.81 11.11 -12.34
N VAL A 30 -1.01 10.24 -11.73
CA VAL A 30 -1.43 8.92 -11.30
C VAL A 30 -2.02 9.03 -9.88
N PRO A 31 -3.28 8.62 -9.66
CA PRO A 31 -3.84 8.52 -8.32
C PRO A 31 -3.27 7.30 -7.60
N LEU A 32 -2.60 7.52 -6.48
CA LEU A 32 -1.97 6.48 -5.67
C LEU A 32 -2.66 6.37 -4.31
N LEU A 33 -2.85 5.14 -3.86
CA LEU A 33 -3.31 4.83 -2.50
C LEU A 33 -2.29 5.30 -1.46
N LEU A 34 -2.65 5.28 -0.17
CA LEU A 34 -1.73 5.67 0.91
C LEU A 34 -0.43 4.84 0.94
N THR A 35 -0.47 3.61 0.42
CA THR A 35 0.69 2.73 0.24
C THR A 35 1.60 3.16 -0.92
N GLY A 36 1.14 4.05 -1.80
CA GLY A 36 1.80 4.41 -3.06
C GLY A 36 1.45 3.49 -4.23
N THR A 37 0.58 2.50 -4.05
CA THR A 37 0.08 1.65 -5.14
C THR A 37 -0.89 2.44 -6.03
N PRO A 38 -0.79 2.35 -7.38
CA PRO A 38 -1.77 2.98 -8.27
C PRO A 38 -3.20 2.48 -8.04
N LEU A 39 -4.14 3.42 -7.97
CA LEU A 39 -5.58 3.15 -7.97
C LEU A 39 -6.15 3.13 -9.39
N ALA A 40 -5.57 3.91 -10.29
CA ALA A 40 -5.90 3.96 -11.71
C ALA A 40 -4.69 4.47 -12.51
N ASP A 41 -4.79 4.41 -13.83
CA ASP A 41 -3.81 4.99 -14.75
C ASP A 41 -3.74 6.52 -14.64
N ALA A 42 -2.72 7.11 -15.28
CA ALA A 42 -2.57 8.55 -15.34
C ALA A 42 -3.77 9.22 -16.03
N GLY A 43 -4.27 10.29 -15.42
CA GLY A 43 -5.37 11.08 -15.95
C GLY A 43 -5.37 12.50 -15.41
N PRO A 44 -6.40 13.31 -15.71
CA PRO A 44 -6.53 14.65 -15.16
C PRO A 44 -6.44 14.64 -13.63
N ARG A 45 -5.70 15.58 -13.07
CA ARG A 45 -5.46 15.66 -11.61
C ARG A 45 -6.76 15.72 -10.79
N GLU A 46 -7.77 16.44 -11.28
CA GLU A 46 -9.05 16.60 -10.59
C GLU A 46 -9.81 15.28 -10.52
N ASP A 47 -9.85 14.53 -11.63
CA ASP A 47 -10.48 13.20 -11.71
C ASP A 47 -9.78 12.21 -10.79
N GLY A 48 -8.44 12.20 -10.79
CA GLY A 48 -7.66 11.38 -9.86
C GLY A 48 -7.93 11.72 -8.39
N ALA A 49 -8.05 13.00 -8.06
CA ALA A 49 -8.40 13.44 -6.70
C ALA A 49 -9.83 13.02 -6.31
N ALA A 50 -10.78 13.14 -7.23
CA ALA A 50 -12.16 12.69 -7.01
C ALA A 50 -12.21 11.17 -6.78
N LEU A 51 -11.49 10.39 -7.58
CA LEU A 51 -11.38 8.94 -7.44
C LEU A 51 -10.83 8.54 -6.07
N LEU A 52 -9.75 9.19 -5.62
CA LEU A 52 -9.15 8.94 -4.30
C LEU A 52 -10.10 9.28 -3.15
N ARG A 53 -10.85 10.37 -3.24
CA ARG A 53 -11.87 10.71 -2.21
C ARG A 53 -13.00 9.70 -2.15
N ALA A 54 -13.42 9.17 -3.30
CA ALA A 54 -14.50 8.19 -3.37
C ALA A 54 -14.08 6.77 -2.97
N HIS A 55 -12.85 6.37 -3.32
CA HIS A 55 -12.43 4.96 -3.25
C HIS A 55 -11.11 4.70 -2.53
N GLY A 56 -10.29 5.71 -2.24
CA GLY A 56 -8.92 5.54 -1.76
C GLY A 56 -8.82 4.63 -0.53
N LEU A 57 -9.53 4.95 0.55
CA LEU A 57 -9.51 4.14 1.77
C LEU A 57 -10.19 2.77 1.58
N ARG A 58 -11.29 2.72 0.84
CA ARG A 58 -12.00 1.46 0.55
C ARG A 58 -11.14 0.49 -0.26
N ALA A 59 -10.28 1.00 -1.15
CA ALA A 59 -9.38 0.18 -1.95
C ALA A 59 -8.24 -0.44 -1.13
N LEU A 60 -7.95 0.08 0.07
CA LEU A 60 -7.01 -0.54 1.00
C LEU A 60 -7.62 -1.76 1.71
N ASP A 61 -8.93 -1.74 1.95
CA ASP A 61 -9.68 -2.80 2.65
C ASP A 61 -10.00 -3.98 1.73
N ARG A 62 -8.95 -4.71 1.35
CA ARG A 62 -9.02 -5.94 0.57
C ARG A 62 -7.81 -6.81 0.86
N ARG A 63 -7.79 -8.01 0.26
CA ARG A 63 -6.60 -8.88 0.25
C ARG A 63 -5.47 -8.24 -0.56
N TRP A 64 -4.26 -8.38 -0.03
CA TRP A 64 -3.01 -8.05 -0.69
C TRP A 64 -2.04 -9.23 -0.60
N TRP A 65 -0.92 -9.13 -1.27
CA TRP A 65 0.16 -10.12 -1.23
C TRP A 65 1.47 -9.43 -0.86
N ALA A 66 2.17 -9.99 0.13
CA ALA A 66 3.50 -9.55 0.55
C ALA A 66 4.40 -10.77 0.77
N ARG A 67 5.72 -10.58 0.64
CA ARG A 67 6.69 -11.61 1.05
C ARG A 67 6.84 -11.58 2.57
N LEU A 68 6.69 -12.73 3.20
CA LEU A 68 6.85 -12.93 4.64
C LEU A 68 7.69 -14.19 4.93
N PRO A 69 8.33 -14.27 6.10
CA PRO A 69 8.90 -15.52 6.61
C PRO A 69 7.89 -16.67 6.59
N GLY A 70 8.37 -17.90 6.40
CA GLY A 70 7.53 -19.09 6.38
C GLY A 70 7.02 -19.52 7.76
N GLU A 71 7.69 -19.08 8.82
CA GLU A 71 7.29 -19.27 10.20
C GLU A 71 6.26 -18.23 10.69
N PRO A 72 5.42 -18.57 11.70
CA PRO A 72 4.51 -17.63 12.31
C PRO A 72 5.22 -16.37 12.83
N LEU A 73 4.68 -15.20 12.48
CA LEU A 73 5.24 -13.92 12.91
C LEU A 73 5.05 -13.69 14.41
N SER A 74 6.10 -13.20 15.06
CA SER A 74 6.05 -12.66 16.42
C SER A 74 6.54 -11.21 16.42
N GLY A 75 5.79 -10.31 17.06
CA GLY A 75 6.11 -8.87 17.06
C GLY A 75 6.00 -8.23 15.67
N VAL A 76 6.85 -7.24 15.38
CA VAL A 76 6.88 -6.54 14.08
C VAL A 76 8.16 -6.92 13.34
N VAL A 77 8.00 -7.49 12.15
CA VAL A 77 9.12 -7.85 11.26
C VAL A 77 9.26 -6.81 10.16
N GLY A 78 10.49 -6.39 9.85
CA GLY A 78 10.74 -5.50 8.71
C GLY A 78 10.68 -6.25 7.39
N ALA A 79 9.70 -5.93 6.54
CA ALA A 79 9.49 -6.55 5.23
C ALA A 79 9.90 -5.65 4.04
N GLY A 80 10.63 -4.56 4.31
CA GLY A 80 11.16 -3.67 3.28
C GLY A 80 12.24 -4.31 2.40
N GLU A 81 12.93 -5.33 2.92
CA GLU A 81 14.01 -6.07 2.24
C GLU A 81 13.77 -7.57 2.46
N PRO A 82 12.81 -8.18 1.74
CA PRO A 82 12.44 -9.56 1.97
C PRO A 82 13.60 -10.51 1.60
N ALA A 83 13.87 -11.48 2.48
CA ALA A 83 14.89 -12.48 2.23
C ALA A 83 14.50 -13.42 1.07
N ALA A 84 15.49 -14.10 0.50
CA ALA A 84 15.31 -14.94 -0.69
C ALA A 84 14.41 -16.16 -0.45
N ASP A 85 14.36 -16.64 0.78
CA ASP A 85 13.55 -17.78 1.25
C ASP A 85 12.12 -17.39 1.67
N TRP A 86 11.81 -16.09 1.72
CA TRP A 86 10.47 -15.63 2.05
C TRP A 86 9.49 -15.91 0.93
N THR A 87 8.28 -16.31 1.32
CA THR A 87 7.22 -16.68 0.38
C THR A 87 6.18 -15.58 0.30
N TRP A 88 5.54 -15.46 -0.85
CA TRP A 88 4.37 -14.62 -0.99
C TRP A 88 3.20 -15.21 -0.20
N GLN A 89 2.59 -14.38 0.64
CA GLN A 89 1.44 -14.76 1.46
C GLN A 89 0.34 -13.72 1.30
N ALA A 90 -0.91 -14.17 1.44
CA ALA A 90 -2.05 -13.29 1.49
C ALA A 90 -2.05 -12.51 2.80
N VAL A 91 -2.14 -11.19 2.72
CA VAL A 91 -2.09 -10.27 3.85
C VAL A 91 -3.24 -9.26 3.79
N VAL A 92 -3.54 -8.67 4.93
CA VAL A 92 -4.43 -7.50 5.03
C VAL A 92 -3.66 -6.31 5.62
N LEU A 93 -3.96 -5.12 5.12
CA LEU A 93 -3.44 -3.87 5.67
C LEU A 93 -4.08 -3.61 7.04
N VAL A 94 -3.24 -3.28 8.01
CA VAL A 94 -3.65 -2.93 9.38
C VAL A 94 -3.58 -1.41 9.57
N GLU A 95 -2.51 -0.81 9.08
CA GLU A 95 -2.23 0.61 9.22
C GLU A 95 -1.47 1.12 7.99
N SER A 96 -1.73 2.36 7.59
CA SER A 96 -0.96 3.04 6.55
C SER A 96 -0.74 4.49 6.93
N SER A 97 0.51 4.94 6.83
CA SER A 97 0.92 6.32 7.05
C SER A 97 1.98 6.72 6.02
N PRO A 98 2.34 8.01 5.90
CA PRO A 98 3.45 8.44 5.06
C PRO A 98 4.81 7.82 5.44
N ALA A 99 4.97 7.32 6.68
CA ALA A 99 6.21 6.72 7.17
C ALA A 99 6.34 5.23 6.80
N GLY A 100 5.22 4.55 6.56
CA GLY A 100 5.19 3.11 6.34
C GLY A 100 3.77 2.55 6.41
N CYS A 101 3.60 1.30 5.97
CA CYS A 101 2.38 0.55 6.20
C CYS A 101 2.68 -0.76 6.92
N THR A 102 1.71 -1.22 7.69
CA THR A 102 1.79 -2.46 8.45
C THR A 102 0.75 -3.43 7.92
N VAL A 103 1.17 -4.66 7.64
CA VAL A 103 0.30 -5.75 7.20
C VAL A 103 0.36 -6.90 8.19
N ARG A 104 -0.62 -7.79 8.13
CA ARG A 104 -0.59 -9.09 8.82
C ARG A 104 -1.06 -10.19 7.87
N PRO A 105 -0.67 -11.45 8.10
CA PRO A 105 -1.29 -12.58 7.42
C PRO A 105 -2.82 -12.49 7.50
N GLU A 106 -3.48 -12.75 6.38
CA GLU A 106 -4.94 -12.81 6.34
C GLU A 106 -5.45 -13.96 7.23
N TRP A 107 -4.74 -15.09 7.20
CA TRP A 107 -5.01 -16.31 7.95
C TRP A 107 -3.86 -16.62 8.91
N PRO A 108 -3.77 -15.93 10.06
CA PRO A 108 -2.70 -16.17 11.03
C PRO A 108 -2.80 -17.59 11.60
N ALA A 109 -1.65 -18.23 11.79
CA ALA A 109 -1.56 -19.50 12.50
C ALA A 109 -2.01 -19.35 13.97
N PRO A 110 -2.42 -20.44 14.66
CA PRO A 110 -2.74 -20.36 16.08
C PRO A 110 -1.60 -19.75 16.91
N GLY A 111 -1.89 -18.66 17.63
CA GLY A 111 -0.92 -17.93 18.44
C GLY A 111 -0.09 -16.88 17.69
N GLU A 112 -0.24 -16.80 16.36
CA GLU A 112 0.40 -15.77 15.55
C GLU A 112 -0.27 -14.41 15.77
N THR A 113 0.50 -13.46 16.26
CA THR A 113 0.05 -12.09 16.56
C THR A 113 0.91 -11.04 15.87
N GLY A 114 1.93 -11.49 15.14
CA GLY A 114 2.90 -10.62 14.51
C GLY A 114 2.35 -9.87 13.30
N ARG A 115 3.15 -8.90 12.87
CA ARG A 115 2.88 -8.02 11.74
C ARG A 115 4.15 -7.80 10.95
N ALA A 116 4.00 -7.36 9.71
CA ALA A 116 5.11 -6.96 8.87
C ALA A 116 5.02 -5.48 8.50
N ALA A 117 6.13 -4.76 8.66
CA ALA A 117 6.25 -3.35 8.31
C ALA A 117 6.88 -3.20 6.92
N LEU A 118 6.23 -2.42 6.07
CA LEU A 118 6.66 -2.11 4.71
C LEU A 118 6.93 -0.60 4.59
N PRO A 119 7.91 -0.20 3.77
CA PRO A 119 8.12 1.22 3.49
C PRO A 119 6.95 1.78 2.68
N VAL A 120 6.74 3.09 2.76
CA VAL A 120 5.89 3.82 1.80
C VAL A 120 6.77 4.79 1.00
N PRO A 121 6.70 4.76 -0.34
CA PRO A 121 5.88 3.87 -1.18
C PRO A 121 6.29 2.39 -1.10
N VAL A 122 5.32 1.47 -1.20
CA VAL A 122 5.56 0.02 -1.07
C VAL A 122 6.19 -0.62 -2.31
N GLY A 123 6.03 -0.01 -3.49
CA GLY A 123 6.51 -0.57 -4.76
C GLY A 123 5.99 -2.00 -4.99
N ASP A 124 6.88 -2.88 -5.43
CA ASP A 124 6.55 -4.28 -5.74
C ASP A 124 6.42 -5.19 -4.51
N LEU A 125 6.66 -4.67 -3.29
CA LEU A 125 6.61 -5.44 -2.04
C LEU A 125 5.18 -5.77 -1.61
N LEU A 126 4.19 -5.02 -2.11
CA LEU A 126 2.79 -5.22 -1.82
C LEU A 126 1.98 -5.26 -3.12
N ARG A 127 1.33 -6.39 -3.40
CA ARG A 127 0.65 -6.64 -4.68
C ARG A 127 -0.84 -6.84 -4.49
N ALA A 128 -1.62 -6.30 -5.42
CA ALA A 128 -3.07 -6.48 -5.47
C ALA A 128 -3.45 -7.91 -5.85
N GLU A 129 -2.74 -8.45 -6.83
CA GLU A 129 -2.96 -9.78 -7.39
C GLU A 129 -1.94 -10.78 -6.84
N PRO A 130 -2.30 -12.08 -6.78
CA PRO A 130 -1.34 -13.12 -6.45
C PRO A 130 -0.16 -13.08 -7.42
N PRO A 131 1.07 -13.30 -6.95
CA PRO A 131 2.21 -13.49 -7.83
C PRO A 131 1.99 -14.73 -8.72
N ALA A 132 2.56 -14.71 -9.93
CA ALA A 132 2.64 -15.91 -10.74
C ALA A 132 3.41 -17.01 -9.99
N ALA A 133 2.92 -18.25 -10.10
CA ALA A 133 3.53 -19.44 -9.53
C ALA A 133 4.82 -19.84 -10.26
#